data_AF-A0A4R5EV79-F1
#
_entry.id   AF-A0A4R5EV79-F1
#
_cell.length_a   1.000
_cell.length_b   1.000
_cell.length_c   1.000
_cell.angle_alpha   90.00
_cell.angle_beta   90.00
_cell.angle_gamma   90.00
#
_symmetry.space_group_name_H-M   'P 1'
#
loop_
_entity.id
_entity.type
_entity.pdbx_description
1 polymer ?
#
loop_
_entity_poly.entity_id
_entity_poly.type
_entity_poly.pdbx_seq_one_letter_code
_entity_poly.pdbx_strand_id
1 'polypeptide(L)' 'MNASAYRAWRPSTAAYLAKLRREFPAFGIIADPDRPIWMAVRGDDVFIRATDGYVLRQRLLEISDQ' A
#
# COMPACT_ATOMS: atom_id res chain seq x y z
N MET A 1 20.45 -11.89 22.13
CA MET A 1 19.77 -11.04 21.13
C MET A 1 18.64 -11.85 20.51
N ASN A 2 17.39 -11.63 20.93
CA ASN A 2 16.24 -12.42 20.46
C ASN A 2 15.60 -11.74 19.25
N ALA A 3 15.97 -12.18 18.05
CA ALA A 3 15.39 -11.73 16.77
C ALA A 3 13.92 -12.20 16.56
N SER A 4 13.36 -12.97 17.50
CA SER A 4 12.07 -13.64 17.35
C SER A 4 10.84 -12.75 17.62
N ALA A 5 11.03 -11.50 18.07
CA ALA A 5 9.94 -10.57 18.41
C ALA A 5 9.63 -9.51 17.33
N TYR A 6 10.47 -9.37 16.27
CA TYR A 6 10.16 -8.51 15.12
C TYR A 6 9.11 -9.11 14.18
N ARG A 7 8.69 -10.36 14.43
CA ARG A 7 7.87 -11.20 13.56
C ARG A 7 6.40 -11.28 13.96
N ALA A 8 6.00 -10.55 15.00
CA ALA A 8 4.59 -10.30 15.28
C ALA A 8 4.11 -9.28 14.25
N TRP A 9 3.59 -9.79 13.13
CA TRP A 9 2.47 -9.22 12.37
C TRP A 9 2.27 -7.73 12.63
N ARG A 10 2.61 -6.83 11.69
CA ARG A 10 2.12 -5.45 11.73
C ARG A 10 0.68 -5.48 11.20
N PRO A 11 -0.37 -5.68 12.04
CA PRO A 11 -1.75 -5.78 11.55
C PRO A 11 -2.15 -4.53 10.78
N SER A 12 -1.56 -3.38 11.10
CA SER A 12 -1.89 -2.11 10.47
C SER A 12 -1.56 -2.09 8.97
N THR A 13 -0.33 -2.47 8.56
CA THR A 13 0.07 -2.39 7.14
C THR A 13 -0.67 -3.40 6.28
N ALA A 14 -0.74 -4.66 6.71
CA ALA A 14 -1.39 -5.72 5.93
C ALA A 14 -2.92 -5.54 5.86
N ALA A 15 -3.57 -5.17 6.98
CA ALA A 15 -5.01 -4.90 6.97
C ALA A 15 -5.34 -3.65 6.15
N TYR A 16 -4.50 -2.61 6.22
CA TYR A 16 -4.69 -1.41 5.43
C TYR A 16 -4.44 -1.66 3.94
N LEU A 17 -3.44 -2.45 3.58
CA LEU A 17 -3.22 -2.90 2.21
C LEU A 17 -4.42 -3.69 1.67
N ALA A 18 -4.98 -4.61 2.47
CA ALA A 18 -6.17 -5.36 2.09
C ALA A 18 -7.40 -4.44 1.90
N LYS A 19 -7.55 -3.40 2.74
CA LYS A 19 -8.58 -2.37 2.57
C LYS A 19 -8.40 -1.62 1.25
N LEU A 20 -7.20 -1.14 0.95
CA LEU A 20 -6.93 -0.41 -0.30
C LEU A 20 -7.18 -1.27 -1.54
N ARG A 21 -6.80 -2.55 -1.53
CA ARG A 21 -7.07 -3.47 -2.65
C ARG A 21 -8.57 -3.70 -2.87
N ARG A 22 -9.38 -3.66 -1.81
CA ARG A 22 -10.85 -3.73 -1.92
C ARG A 22 -11.45 -2.43 -2.45
N GLU A 23 -10.90 -1.29 -2.05
CA GLU A 23 -11.36 0.04 -2.46
C GLU A 23 -10.98 0.34 -3.92
N PHE A 24 -9.81 -0.14 -4.36
CA PHE A 24 -9.25 0.11 -5.70
C PHE A 24 -8.84 -1.21 -6.39
N PRO A 25 -9.80 -2.06 -6.79
CA PRO A 25 -9.50 -3.39 -7.35
C PRO A 25 -8.77 -3.36 -8.70
N ALA A 26 -8.84 -2.24 -9.43
CA ALA A 26 -8.12 -2.05 -10.68
C ALA A 26 -6.59 -1.84 -10.49
N PHE A 27 -6.14 -1.60 -9.26
CA PHE A 27 -4.74 -1.30 -8.96
C PHE A 27 -4.05 -2.48 -8.26
N GLY A 28 -2.89 -2.87 -8.77
CA GLY A 28 -1.93 -3.71 -8.07
C GLY A 28 -1.21 -2.90 -7.00
N ILE A 29 -1.62 -3.08 -5.73
CA ILE A 29 -1.05 -2.34 -4.59
C ILE A 29 -0.07 -3.22 -3.82
N ILE A 30 1.11 -2.69 -3.53
CA ILE A 30 2.19 -3.34 -2.78
C ILE A 30 2.64 -2.39 -1.66
N ALA A 31 2.92 -2.94 -0.49
CA ALA A 31 3.48 -2.21 0.65
C ALA A 31 4.63 -3.01 1.23
N ASP A 32 5.74 -2.34 1.51
CA ASP A 32 6.83 -2.90 2.29
C ASP A 32 6.52 -2.67 3.79
N PRO A 33 6.45 -3.72 4.62
CA PRO A 33 6.18 -3.57 6.05
C PRO A 33 7.39 -3.06 6.85
N ASP A 34 8.60 -3.24 6.34
CA ASP A 34 9.87 -2.87 6.96
C ASP A 34 10.38 -1.50 6.50
N ARG A 35 9.91 -1.03 5.34
CA ARG A 35 10.28 0.26 4.75
C ARG A 35 9.05 1.16 4.55
N PRO A 36 9.18 2.49 4.63
CA PRO A 36 8.10 3.42 4.31
C PRO A 36 7.93 3.51 2.79
N ILE A 37 7.52 2.41 2.15
CA ILE A 37 7.37 2.30 0.70
C ILE A 37 6.02 1.66 0.40
N TRP A 38 5.19 2.42 -0.29
CA TRP A 38 3.89 2.02 -0.79
C TRP A 38 3.83 2.30 -2.29
N MET A 39 3.31 1.35 -3.05
CA MET A 39 3.29 1.41 -4.51
C MET A 39 1.95 0.93 -5.02
N ALA A 40 1.43 1.60 -6.05
CA ALA A 40 0.25 1.16 -6.79
C ALA A 40 0.52 1.23 -8.28
N VAL A 41 0.06 0.22 -9.00
CA VAL A 41 0.22 0.09 -10.45
C VAL A 41 -1.13 -0.25 -11.08
N ARG A 42 -1.47 0.36 -12.21
CA ARG A 42 -2.63 -0.02 -13.03
C ARG A 42 -2.16 -0.14 -14.49
N GLY A 43 -2.02 -1.38 -14.95
CA GLY A 43 -1.46 -1.67 -16.28
C GLY A 43 -0.09 -1.03 -16.48
N ASP A 44 0.20 -0.60 -17.70
CA ASP A 44 1.42 0.14 -18.05
C ASP A 44 1.26 1.67 -17.91
N ASP A 45 0.03 2.16 -17.73
CA ASP A 45 -0.29 3.59 -17.80
C ASP A 45 -0.10 4.35 -16.48
N VAL A 46 -0.21 3.67 -15.33
CA VAL A 46 -0.19 4.34 -14.02
C VAL A 46 0.75 3.65 -13.05
N PHE A 47 1.70 4.42 -12.54
CA PHE A 47 2.61 4.02 -11.47
C PHE A 47 2.66 5.11 -10.39
N ILE A 48 2.30 4.74 -9.17
CA ILE A 48 2.26 5.64 -8.01
C ILE A 48 3.19 5.09 -6.94
N ARG A 49 4.08 5.95 -6.44
CA ARG A 49 4.91 5.66 -5.26
C ARG A 49 4.58 6.65 -4.15
N ALA A 50 4.46 6.14 -2.93
CA ALA A 50 4.23 6.91 -1.72
C ALA A 50 5.08 6.39 -0.55
N THR A 51 5.26 7.24 0.45
CA THR A 51 5.98 6.93 1.70
C THR A 51 5.14 6.15 2.69
N ASP A 52 3.82 6.28 2.60
CA ASP A 52 2.84 5.64 3.48
C ASP A 52 1.52 5.40 2.73
N GLY A 53 0.67 4.55 3.32
CA GLY A 53 -0.59 4.16 2.69
C GLY A 53 -1.63 5.27 2.61
N TYR A 54 -1.58 6.28 3.48
CA TYR A 54 -2.53 7.38 3.46
C TYR A 54 -2.28 8.29 2.26
N VAL A 55 -1.01 8.65 2.04
CA VAL A 55 -0.57 9.39 0.84
C VAL A 55 -0.89 8.60 -0.43
N LEU A 56 -0.67 7.28 -0.42
CA LEU A 56 -1.04 6.44 -1.56
C LEU A 56 -2.56 6.50 -1.84
N ARG A 57 -3.39 6.41 -0.81
CA ARG A 57 -4.85 6.47 -0.94
C ARG A 57 -5.31 7.80 -1.53
N GLN A 58 -4.76 8.93 -1.08
CA GLN A 58 -5.11 10.24 -1.64
C GLN A 58 -4.83 10.29 -3.14
N ARG A 59 -3.65 9.83 -3.57
CA ARG A 59 -3.30 9.78 -5.00
C ARG A 59 -4.19 8.84 -5.80
N LEU A 60 -4.56 7.70 -5.22
CA LEU A 60 -5.50 6.76 -5.85
C LEU A 60 -6.88 7.40 -6.02
N LEU A 61 -7.35 8.18 -5.05
CA LEU A 61 -8.61 8.93 -5.16
C LEU A 61 -8.52 9.98 -6.28
N GLU A 62 -7.45 10.78 -6.31
CA GLU A 62 -7.25 11.81 -7.33
C GLU A 62 -7.26 11.23 -8.75
N ILE A 63 -6.71 10.02 -8.95
CA ILE A 63 -6.65 9.36 -10.26
C ILE A 63 -7.95 8.62 -10.59
N SER A 64 -8.73 8.19 -9.59
CA SER A 64 -9.99 7.46 -9.81
C SER A 64 -11.19 8.39 -10.00
N ASP A 65 -11.06 9.66 -9.60
CA ASP A 65 -12.08 10.70 -9.82
C ASP A 65 -12.00 11.34 -11.23
N GLN A 66 -10.93 11.03 -11.99
CA GLN A 66 -10.77 11.43 -13.40
C GLN A 66 -11.37 10.42 -14.36
#